data_AF-A0A8X8KCH9-F1
#
_entry.id   AF-A0A8X8KCH9-F1
#
_cell.length_a   1.000
_cell.length_b   1.000
_cell.length_c   1.000
_cell.angle_alpha   90.00
_cell.angle_beta   90.00
_cell.angle_gamma   90.00
#
_symmetry.space_group_name_H-M   'P 1'
#
loop_
_entity.id
_entity.type
_entity.pdbx_description
1 polymer ?
#
loop_
_entity_poly.entity_id
_entity_poly.type
_entity_poly.pdbx_seq_one_letter_code
_entity_poly.pdbx_strand_id
1 'polypeptide(L)'
;MAFSRLVWIAGLVLGACWPLAFAPFDQSYLAIILLVGLFAIADRASPRLAAWTGFTFGLSAFAVGIYWLAIPLHNFAHMDWVLSGTAVLLLAFYCALYPALALWIARKWWPRKGLFALPFVWVLSEWLRAHLFTGFPWLATGYSQTWSILGGWAPLL
;
A
#
# COMPACT_ATOMS: atom_id res chain seq x y z
N MET A 1 -7.59 24.08 0.77
CA MET A 1 -7.30 23.54 -0.58
C MET A 1 -5.82 23.21 -0.81
N ALA A 2 -4.86 24.02 -0.34
CA ALA A 2 -3.43 23.70 -0.51
C ALA A 2 -2.99 22.45 0.30
N PHE A 3 -3.40 22.37 1.58
CA PHE A 3 -3.09 21.23 2.44
C PHE A 3 -3.60 19.90 1.88
N SER A 4 -4.82 19.89 1.32
CA SER A 4 -5.34 18.69 0.68
C SER A 4 -4.42 18.24 -0.46
N ARG A 5 -4.06 19.12 -1.42
CA ARG A 5 -3.18 18.80 -2.56
C ARG A 5 -1.84 18.18 -2.13
N LEU A 6 -1.23 18.74 -1.09
CA LEU A 6 0.04 18.25 -0.55
C LEU A 6 -0.07 16.80 -0.06
N VAL A 7 -1.20 16.43 0.56
CA VAL A 7 -1.44 15.08 1.07
C VAL A 7 -1.56 14.05 -0.06
N TRP A 8 -2.20 14.38 -1.19
CA TRP A 8 -2.27 13.48 -2.35
C TRP A 8 -0.89 13.25 -2.97
N ILE A 9 -0.13 14.33 -3.13
CA ILE A 9 1.23 14.26 -3.70
C ILE A 9 2.12 13.43 -2.77
N ALA A 10 2.05 13.66 -1.46
CA ALA A 10 2.81 12.88 -0.50
C ALA A 10 2.44 11.39 -0.55
N GLY A 11 1.16 11.04 -0.62
CA GLY A 11 0.72 9.67 -0.81
C GLY A 11 1.30 9.04 -2.08
N LEU A 12 1.19 9.71 -3.23
CA LEU A 12 1.75 9.24 -4.50
C LEU A 12 3.26 9.02 -4.45
N VAL A 13 4.02 9.94 -3.86
CA VAL A 13 5.48 9.82 -3.74
C VAL A 13 5.86 8.67 -2.83
N LEU A 14 5.27 8.59 -1.64
CA LEU A 14 5.54 7.51 -0.68
C LEU A 14 5.19 6.14 -1.27
N GLY A 15 4.07 6.05 -2.00
CA GLY A 15 3.64 4.81 -2.63
C GLY A 15 4.53 4.42 -3.81
N ALA A 16 4.89 5.35 -4.69
CA ALA A 16 5.81 5.06 -5.79
C ALA A 16 7.19 4.56 -5.32
N CYS A 17 7.62 4.95 -4.13
CA CYS A 17 8.84 4.45 -3.49
C CYS A 17 8.66 3.09 -2.77
N TRP A 18 7.42 2.64 -2.51
CA TRP A 18 7.14 1.39 -1.78
C TRP A 18 7.80 0.15 -2.40
N PRO A 19 7.79 -0.06 -3.74
CA PRO A 19 8.41 -1.22 -4.36
C PRO A 19 9.92 -1.32 -4.13
N LEU A 20 10.61 -0.22 -3.79
CA LEU A 20 12.04 -0.22 -3.49
C LEU A 20 12.37 -1.05 -2.23
N ALA A 21 11.41 -1.30 -1.36
CA ALA A 21 11.58 -2.15 -0.19
C ALA A 21 11.52 -3.65 -0.50
N PHE A 22 11.23 -4.02 -1.75
CA PHE A 22 11.07 -5.39 -2.21
C PHE A 22 12.09 -5.71 -3.31
N ALA A 23 12.18 -6.98 -3.68
CA ALA A 23 12.98 -7.40 -4.82
C ALA A 23 12.59 -6.61 -6.09
N PRO A 24 13.56 -6.23 -6.94
CA PRO A 24 15.00 -6.56 -6.86
C PRO A 24 15.84 -5.55 -6.05
N PHE A 25 15.21 -4.57 -5.41
CA PHE A 25 15.92 -3.46 -4.75
C PHE A 25 16.27 -3.77 -3.29
N ASP A 26 15.40 -4.50 -2.60
CA ASP A 26 15.62 -5.05 -1.25
C ASP A 26 16.03 -4.03 -0.17
N GLN A 27 15.60 -2.78 -0.32
CA GLN A 27 15.86 -1.70 0.65
C GLN A 27 14.84 -1.77 1.80
N SER A 28 14.90 -2.85 2.58
CA SER A 28 13.93 -3.21 3.64
C SER A 28 13.63 -2.09 4.65
N TYR A 29 14.61 -1.23 4.97
CA TYR A 29 14.43 -0.08 5.86
C TYR A 29 13.44 0.95 5.30
N LEU A 30 13.28 1.06 3.99
CA LEU A 30 12.33 1.98 3.36
C LEU A 30 10.89 1.62 3.71
N ALA A 31 10.53 0.34 3.85
CA ALA A 31 9.16 -0.03 4.24
C ALA A 31 8.76 0.63 5.57
N ILE A 32 9.67 0.62 6.56
CA ILE A 32 9.44 1.23 7.86
C ILE A 32 9.35 2.76 7.73
N ILE A 33 10.30 3.40 7.04
CA ILE A 33 10.33 4.85 6.86
C ILE A 33 9.06 5.36 6.15
N LEU A 34 8.66 4.68 5.07
CA LEU A 34 7.50 5.05 4.26
C LEU A 34 6.20 4.89 5.05
N LEU A 35 6.05 3.81 5.82
CA LEU A 35 4.88 3.63 6.71
C LEU A 35 4.83 4.67 7.83
N VAL A 36 5.97 4.97 8.46
CA VAL A 36 6.04 6.02 9.50
C VAL A 36 5.63 7.37 8.91
N GLY A 37 6.13 7.72 7.73
CA GLY A 37 5.75 8.94 7.03
C GLY A 37 4.26 8.97 6.68
N LEU A 38 3.73 7.88 6.13
CA LEU A 38 2.32 7.73 5.77
C LEU A 38 1.42 7.90 7.01
N PHE A 39 1.76 7.22 8.11
CA PHE A 39 1.02 7.26 9.36
C PHE A 39 1.07 8.63 10.03
N ALA A 40 2.23 9.31 10.01
CA ALA A 40 2.38 10.65 10.54
C ALA A 40 1.52 11.68 9.78
N ILE A 41 1.43 11.56 8.45
CA ILE A 41 0.55 12.40 7.63
C ILE A 41 -0.91 12.11 7.95
N ALA A 42 -1.28 10.83 8.04
CA ALA A 42 -2.65 10.41 8.31
C ALA A 42 -3.14 10.87 9.70
N ASP A 43 -2.28 10.80 10.73
CA ASP A 43 -2.63 11.16 12.11
C ASP A 43 -3.06 12.62 12.26
N ARG A 44 -2.49 13.51 11.44
CA ARG A 44 -2.84 14.94 11.40
C ARG A 44 -4.01 15.26 10.47
N ALA A 45 -4.51 14.27 9.73
CA ALA A 45 -5.55 14.45 8.74
C ALA A 45 -6.95 14.11 9.30
N SER A 46 -7.97 14.72 8.68
CA SER A 46 -9.36 14.27 8.87
C SER A 46 -9.54 12.86 8.28
N PRO A 47 -10.53 12.06 8.71
CA PRO A 47 -10.72 10.70 8.21
C PRO A 47 -10.80 10.62 6.68
N ARG A 48 -11.51 11.58 6.05
CA ARG A 48 -11.61 11.67 4.59
C ARG A 48 -10.25 11.91 3.93
N LEU A 49 -9.44 12.80 4.48
CA LEU A 49 -8.12 13.09 3.92
C LEU A 49 -7.17 11.90 4.13
N ALA A 50 -7.21 11.25 5.30
CA ALA A 50 -6.44 10.04 5.58
C ALA A 50 -6.79 8.90 4.60
N ALA A 51 -8.07 8.73 4.28
CA ALA A 51 -8.52 7.79 3.26
C ALA A 51 -7.86 8.07 1.90
N TRP A 52 -7.85 9.34 1.48
CA TRP A 52 -7.23 9.74 0.21
C TRP A 52 -5.70 9.63 0.23
N THR A 53 -5.04 9.87 1.36
CA THR A 53 -3.61 9.58 1.53
C THR A 53 -3.34 8.09 1.30
N GLY A 54 -4.12 7.23 1.95
CA GLY A 54 -3.97 5.78 1.84
C GLY A 54 -4.27 5.28 0.43
N PHE A 55 -5.29 5.86 -0.21
CA PHE A 55 -5.65 5.54 -1.59
C PHE A 55 -4.55 5.92 -2.58
N THR A 56 -4.02 7.15 -2.50
CA THR A 56 -2.95 7.59 -3.41
C THR A 56 -1.63 6.84 -3.17
N PHE A 57 -1.31 6.56 -1.91
CA PHE A 57 -0.22 5.65 -1.54
C PHE A 57 -0.41 4.27 -2.16
N GLY A 58 -1.55 3.62 -1.92
CA GLY A 58 -1.82 2.30 -2.45
C GLY A 58 -1.80 2.27 -3.97
N LEU A 59 -2.47 3.21 -4.62
CA LEU A 59 -2.59 3.23 -6.07
C LEU A 59 -1.22 3.31 -6.75
N SER A 60 -0.35 4.21 -6.28
CA SER A 60 1.01 4.34 -6.81
C SER A 60 1.90 3.15 -6.43
N ALA A 61 1.83 2.65 -5.20
CA ALA A 61 2.58 1.48 -4.75
C ALA A 61 2.27 0.24 -5.59
N PHE A 62 0.99 -0.06 -5.81
CA PHE A 62 0.59 -1.20 -6.62
C PHE A 62 0.83 -0.93 -8.10
N ALA A 63 0.43 0.22 -8.66
CA ALA A 63 0.66 0.49 -10.08
C ALA A 63 2.14 0.37 -10.47
N VAL A 64 3.05 0.85 -9.62
CA VAL A 64 4.51 0.73 -9.85
C VAL A 64 5.04 -0.66 -9.48
N GLY A 65 4.54 -1.31 -8.42
CA GLY A 65 5.11 -2.57 -7.95
C GLY A 65 4.56 -3.83 -8.66
N ILE A 66 3.39 -3.74 -9.31
CA ILE A 66 2.76 -4.85 -10.04
C ILE A 66 2.60 -4.58 -11.55
N TYR A 67 3.24 -3.53 -12.10
CA TYR A 67 3.19 -3.19 -13.53
C TYR A 67 3.54 -4.38 -14.43
N TRP A 68 4.46 -5.23 -13.97
CA TRP A 68 4.96 -6.39 -14.71
C TRP A 68 3.86 -7.41 -15.03
N LEU A 69 2.72 -7.38 -14.32
CA LEU A 69 1.55 -8.21 -14.64
C LEU A 69 0.93 -7.89 -16.00
N ALA A 70 1.19 -6.71 -16.57
CA ALA A 70 0.73 -6.39 -17.92
C ALA A 70 1.44 -7.26 -18.98
N ILE A 71 2.66 -7.72 -18.71
CA ILE A 71 3.46 -8.53 -19.64
C ILE A 71 2.82 -9.90 -19.87
N PRO A 72 2.50 -10.72 -18.84
CA PRO A 72 1.84 -12.00 -19.07
C PRO A 72 0.40 -11.84 -19.58
N LEU A 73 -0.33 -10.78 -19.22
CA LEU A 73 -1.64 -10.51 -19.80
C LEU A 73 -1.56 -10.26 -21.31
N HIS A 74 -0.57 -9.48 -21.75
CA HIS A 74 -0.33 -9.26 -23.17
C HIS A 74 0.11 -10.54 -23.88
N ASN A 75 1.13 -11.21 -23.34
CA ASN A 75 1.80 -12.32 -24.02
C ASN A 75 0.98 -13.63 -24.01
N PHE A 76 0.27 -13.93 -22.91
CA PHE A 76 -0.41 -15.22 -22.73
C PHE A 76 -1.93 -15.11 -22.75
N ALA A 77 -2.51 -13.97 -22.34
CA ALA A 77 -3.95 -13.74 -22.47
C ALA A 77 -4.31 -13.01 -23.78
N HIS A 78 -3.33 -12.70 -24.62
CA HIS A 78 -3.48 -12.05 -25.93
C HIS A 78 -4.25 -10.72 -25.87
N MET A 79 -4.21 -10.04 -24.73
CA MET A 79 -4.78 -8.69 -24.58
C MET A 79 -3.86 -7.68 -25.27
N ASP A 80 -4.40 -6.61 -25.85
CA ASP A 80 -3.53 -5.50 -26.28
C ASP A 80 -2.90 -4.78 -25.06
N TRP A 81 -1.89 -3.93 -25.30
CA TRP A 81 -1.18 -3.23 -24.22
C TRP A 81 -2.06 -2.26 -23.42
N VAL A 82 -3.04 -1.63 -24.06
CA VAL A 82 -3.95 -0.70 -23.39
C VAL A 82 -4.88 -1.47 -22.45
N LEU A 83 -5.45 -2.57 -22.92
CA LEU A 83 -6.30 -3.45 -22.12
C LEU A 83 -5.53 -4.09 -20.97
N SER A 84 -4.33 -4.61 -21.24
CA SER A 84 -3.46 -5.21 -20.21
C SER A 84 -3.08 -4.21 -19.13
N GLY A 85 -2.63 -3.01 -19.53
CA GLY A 85 -2.29 -1.94 -18.60
C GLY A 85 -3.50 -1.46 -17.79
N THR A 86 -4.67 -1.34 -18.43
CA THR A 86 -5.91 -0.97 -17.75
C THR A 86 -6.33 -2.02 -16.71
N ALA A 87 -6.21 -3.31 -17.03
CA ALA A 87 -6.48 -4.39 -16.08
C ALA A 87 -5.57 -4.31 -14.84
N VAL A 88 -4.28 -4.04 -15.04
CA VAL A 88 -3.34 -3.85 -13.92
C VAL A 88 -3.66 -2.60 -13.11
N LEU A 89 -4.04 -1.49 -13.75
CA LEU A 89 -4.46 -0.27 -13.06
C LEU A 89 -5.75 -0.49 -12.25
N LEU A 90 -6.71 -1.25 -12.76
CA LEU A 90 -7.92 -1.63 -12.02
C LEU A 90 -7.58 -2.52 -10.81
N LEU A 91 -6.65 -3.46 -10.97
CA LEU A 91 -6.14 -4.26 -9.86
C LEU A 91 -5.44 -3.39 -8.81
N ALA A 92 -4.62 -2.43 -9.23
CA ALA A 92 -3.97 -1.47 -8.34
C ALA A 92 -5.00 -0.60 -7.61
N PHE A 93 -6.05 -0.15 -8.30
CA PHE A 93 -7.17 0.57 -7.69
C PHE A 93 -7.85 -0.25 -6.60
N TYR A 94 -8.20 -1.51 -6.89
CA TYR A 94 -8.76 -2.43 -5.90
C TYR A 94 -7.85 -2.58 -4.68
N CYS A 95 -6.55 -2.80 -4.91
CA CYS A 95 -5.58 -2.95 -3.82
C CYS A 95 -5.41 -1.66 -3.00
N ALA A 96 -5.56 -0.49 -3.63
CA ALA A 96 -5.48 0.81 -2.97
C ALA A 96 -6.63 1.10 -2.01
N LEU A 97 -7.76 0.40 -2.14
CA LEU A 97 -8.89 0.54 -1.22
C LEU A 97 -8.55 0.09 0.21
N TYR A 98 -7.61 -0.85 0.36
CA TYR A 98 -7.20 -1.40 1.65
C TYR A 98 -6.38 -0.42 2.51
N PRO A 99 -5.30 0.21 2.03
CA PRO A 99 -4.63 1.26 2.78
C PRO A 99 -5.54 2.48 2.99
N ALA A 100 -6.40 2.82 2.03
CA ALA A 100 -7.41 3.87 2.20
C ALA A 100 -8.35 3.57 3.38
N LEU A 101 -8.89 2.36 3.43
CA LEU A 101 -9.76 1.89 4.49
C LEU A 101 -9.03 1.87 5.83
N ALA A 102 -7.78 1.39 5.87
CA ALA A 102 -7.01 1.30 7.10
C ALA A 102 -6.79 2.67 7.74
N LEU A 103 -6.31 3.65 6.95
CA LEU A 103 -6.08 5.00 7.44
C LEU A 103 -7.40 5.71 7.81
N TRP A 104 -8.47 5.47 7.05
CA TRP A 104 -9.79 5.99 7.38
C TRP A 104 -10.33 5.46 8.71
N ILE A 105 -10.32 4.13 8.91
CA ILE A 105 -10.80 3.48 10.15
C ILE A 105 -10.00 4.02 11.34
N ALA A 106 -8.67 4.01 11.26
CA ALA A 106 -7.84 4.47 12.36
C ALA A 106 -8.15 5.92 12.76
N ARG A 107 -8.33 6.83 11.79
CA ARG A 107 -8.67 8.23 12.06
C ARG A 107 -10.12 8.45 12.49
N LYS A 108 -11.05 7.63 12.00
CA LYS A 108 -12.47 7.75 12.35
C LYS A 108 -12.74 7.28 13.78
N TRP A 109 -12.12 6.18 14.21
CA TRP A 109 -12.42 5.52 15.48
C TRP A 109 -11.41 5.84 16.59
N TRP A 110 -10.16 6.17 16.25
CA TRP A 110 -9.12 6.53 17.22
C TRP A 110 -8.47 7.89 16.90
N PRO A 111 -9.23 9.00 16.85
CA PRO A 111 -8.72 10.31 16.41
C PRO A 111 -7.59 10.90 17.26
N ARG A 112 -7.38 10.42 18.51
CA ARG A 112 -6.29 10.85 19.41
C ARG A 112 -5.22 9.78 19.66
N LYS A 113 -5.46 8.55 19.19
CA LYS A 113 -4.57 7.38 19.36
C LYS A 113 -4.27 6.70 18.01
N GLY A 114 -4.36 7.46 16.92
CA GLY A 114 -4.27 6.94 15.56
C GLY A 114 -2.98 6.19 15.33
N LEU A 115 -1.85 6.75 15.74
CA LEU A 115 -0.53 6.10 15.62
C LEU A 115 -0.42 4.74 16.34
N PHE A 116 -1.15 4.53 17.43
CA PHE A 116 -1.16 3.23 18.11
C PHE A 116 -2.11 2.23 17.43
N ALA A 117 -3.26 2.69 16.95
CA ALA A 117 -4.24 1.83 16.27
C ALA A 117 -3.81 1.45 14.84
N LEU A 118 -3.05 2.32 14.18
CA LEU A 118 -2.70 2.22 12.75
C LEU A 118 -2.02 0.90 12.38
N PRO A 119 -0.97 0.42 13.09
CA PRO A 119 -0.34 -0.86 12.75
C PRO A 119 -1.31 -2.05 12.77
N PHE A 120 -2.21 -2.12 13.76
CA PHE A 120 -3.19 -3.20 13.87
C PHE A 120 -4.22 -3.17 12.75
N VAL A 121 -4.78 -1.99 12.49
CA VAL A 121 -5.76 -1.81 11.41
C VAL A 121 -5.10 -2.02 10.04
N TRP A 122 -3.83 -1.64 9.88
CA TRP A 122 -3.05 -1.89 8.68
C TRP A 122 -2.89 -3.39 8.41
N VAL A 123 -2.43 -4.16 9.40
CA VAL A 123 -2.27 -5.61 9.28
C VAL A 123 -3.60 -6.29 9.00
N LEU A 124 -4.69 -5.89 9.66
CA LEU A 124 -6.02 -6.41 9.37
C LEU A 124 -6.45 -6.11 7.92
N SER A 125 -6.13 -4.92 7.41
CA SER A 125 -6.43 -4.54 6.03
C SER A 125 -5.61 -5.33 5.02
N GLU A 126 -4.33 -5.58 5.29
CA GLU A 126 -3.49 -6.46 4.47
C GLU A 126 -4.01 -7.91 4.49
N TRP A 127 -4.44 -8.38 5.66
CA TRP A 127 -5.07 -9.70 5.80
C TRP A 127 -6.36 -9.78 4.99
N LEU A 128 -7.25 -8.78 5.06
CA LEU A 128 -8.47 -8.76 4.24
C LEU A 128 -8.14 -8.80 2.74
N ARG A 129 -7.15 -8.02 2.29
CA ARG A 129 -6.68 -8.02 0.90
C ARG A 129 -6.13 -9.37 0.46
N ALA A 130 -5.51 -10.10 1.37
CA ALA A 130 -4.99 -11.43 1.12
C ALA A 130 -6.07 -12.52 1.03
N HIS A 131 -7.32 -12.26 1.43
CA HIS A 131 -8.37 -13.29 1.52
C HIS A 131 -9.63 -12.98 0.71
N LEU A 132 -10.06 -11.71 0.61
CA LEU A 132 -11.27 -11.35 -0.12
C LEU A 132 -11.10 -11.58 -1.62
N PHE A 133 -12.13 -12.15 -2.26
CA PHE A 133 -12.15 -12.44 -3.71
C PHE A 133 -10.93 -13.26 -4.16
N THR A 134 -10.65 -14.36 -3.46
CA THR A 134 -9.47 -15.24 -3.61
C THR A 134 -8.11 -14.61 -3.26
N GLY A 135 -8.09 -13.31 -2.98
CA GLY A 135 -6.95 -12.62 -2.38
C GLY A 135 -5.87 -12.20 -3.36
N PHE A 136 -5.16 -11.12 -3.02
CA PHE A 136 -3.99 -10.64 -3.74
C PHE A 136 -2.94 -10.08 -2.77
N PRO A 137 -2.11 -10.94 -2.12
CA PRO A 137 -1.19 -10.55 -1.05
C PRO A 137 0.17 -10.00 -1.53
N TRP A 138 0.25 -9.42 -2.74
CA TRP A 138 1.50 -8.83 -3.25
C TRP A 138 1.93 -7.59 -2.46
N LEU A 139 3.23 -7.33 -2.41
CA LEU A 139 3.85 -6.18 -1.72
C LEU A 139 3.43 -6.04 -0.25
N ALA A 140 3.14 -7.16 0.44
CA ALA A 140 2.77 -7.13 1.85
C ALA A 140 3.96 -6.73 2.73
N THR A 141 3.69 -5.92 3.76
CA THR A 141 4.74 -5.28 4.58
C THR A 141 5.78 -6.28 5.10
N GLY A 142 5.34 -7.44 5.58
CA GLY A 142 6.22 -8.46 6.14
C GLY A 142 7.28 -9.00 5.17
N TYR A 143 6.96 -9.14 3.88
CA TYR A 143 7.90 -9.69 2.89
C TYR A 143 9.11 -8.78 2.66
N SER A 144 8.97 -7.47 2.86
CA SER A 144 10.12 -6.55 2.83
C SER A 144 11.17 -6.87 3.89
N GLN A 145 10.79 -7.58 4.96
CA GLN A 145 11.64 -7.88 6.09
C GLN A 145 12.27 -9.28 6.05
N THR A 146 11.96 -10.10 5.04
CA THR A 146 12.39 -11.50 4.94
C THR A 146 13.89 -11.69 5.19
N TRP A 147 14.72 -10.83 4.60
CA TRP A 147 16.19 -10.87 4.70
C TRP A 147 16.77 -9.79 5.63
N SER A 148 15.91 -9.13 6.42
CA SER A 148 16.29 -8.06 7.34
C SER A 148 16.44 -8.57 8.78
N ILE A 149 16.80 -7.67 9.70
CA ILE A 149 16.85 -7.96 11.14
C ILE A 149 15.51 -8.45 11.70
N LEU A 150 14.38 -8.03 11.12
CA LEU A 150 13.05 -8.46 11.55
C LEU A 150 12.64 -9.81 10.93
N GLY A 151 13.39 -10.34 9.97
CA GLY A 151 13.08 -11.62 9.30
C GLY A 151 13.12 -12.82 10.25
N GLY A 152 13.92 -12.75 11.31
CA GLY A 152 14.00 -13.80 12.34
C GLY A 152 12.70 -14.04 13.12
N TRP A 153 11.73 -13.12 13.04
CA TRP A 153 10.41 -13.29 13.65
C TRP A 153 9.44 -14.11 12.78
N ALA A 154 9.71 -14.27 11.49
CA ALA A 154 8.80 -14.98 10.57
C ALA A 154 8.46 -16.42 11.00
N PRO A 155 9.39 -17.24 11.55
CA PRO A 155 9.06 -18.59 12.01
C PRO A 155 8.25 -18.65 13.31
N LEU A 156 8.07 -17.52 14.01
CA LEU A 156 7.39 -17.45 15.30
C LEU A 156 5.93 -16.96 15.18
N LEU A 157 5.52 -16.55 13.97
CA LEU A 157 4.20 -16.00 13.65
C LEU A 157 3.41 -16.99 12.79
#